data_AF-C2FY09-F1
#
_entry.id   AF-C2FY09-F1
#
_cell.length_a   1.000
_cell.length_b   1.000
_cell.length_c   1.000
_cell.angle_alpha   90.00
_cell.angle_beta   90.00
_cell.angle_gamma   90.00
#
_symmetry.space_group_name_H-M   'P 1'
#
loop_
_entity.id
_entity.type
_entity.pdbx_description
1 polymer ?
#
loop_
_entity_poly.entity_id
_entity_poly.type
_entity_poly.pdbx_seq_one_letter_code
_entity_poly.pdbx_strand_id
1 'polypeptide(L)' 'MSQRIRIKLKSYDYNLVDKSAEKIVKTVKPTGAVVSGPIPLPTEEKNLYGITFTTR' A
#
# COMPACT_ATOMS: atom_id res chain seq x y z
N MET A 1 12.24 -6.74 25.46
CA MET A 1 11.85 -5.54 24.68
C MET A 1 11.31 -6.00 23.33
N SER A 2 10.04 -5.76 23.02
CA SER A 2 9.45 -6.12 21.71
C SER A 2 9.24 -4.83 20.92
N GLN A 3 10.12 -4.53 19.96
CA GLN A 3 9.89 -3.45 19.02
C GLN A 3 8.91 -3.94 17.95
N ARG A 4 7.69 -3.40 17.97
CA ARG A 4 6.65 -3.67 16.98
C ARG A 4 6.53 -2.46 16.04
N ILE A 5 7.03 -2.60 14.82
CA ILE A 5 6.93 -1.58 13.78
C ILE A 5 5.70 -1.89 12.93
N ARG A 6 4.81 -0.91 12.75
CA ARG A 6 3.62 -1.00 11.88
C ARG A 6 3.80 -0.07 10.69
N ILE A 7 3.85 -0.62 9.47
CA ILE A 7 4.01 0.14 8.24
C ILE A 7 2.68 0.11 7.48
N LYS A 8 2.17 1.27 7.08
CA LYS A 8 1.00 1.41 6.21
C LYS A 8 1.44 2.02 4.88
N LEU A 9 1.33 1.26 3.79
CA LEU A 9 1.56 1.75 2.43
C LEU A 9 0.26 2.34 1.88
N LYS A 10 0.32 3.59 1.40
CA LYS A 10 -0.77 4.23 0.67
C LYS A 10 -0.22 4.70 -0.68
N SER A 11 -0.80 4.23 -1.77
CA SER A 11 -0.46 4.61 -3.14
C SER A 11 -1.73 4.66 -3.96
N TYR A 12 -1.78 5.57 -4.94
CA TYR A 12 -2.87 5.64 -5.92
C TYR A 12 -2.72 4.56 -7.01
N ASP A 13 -1.49 4.11 -7.26
CA ASP A 13 -1.18 3.06 -8.22
C ASP A 13 -0.90 1.74 -7.49
N TYR A 14 -1.62 0.69 -7.87
CA TYR A 14 -1.50 -0.66 -7.31
C TYR A 14 -0.15 -1.30 -7.67
N ASN A 15 0.36 -1.05 -8.88
CA ASN A 15 1.56 -1.73 -9.36
C ASN A 15 2.80 -1.25 -8.58
N LEU A 16 2.83 0.03 -8.21
CA LEU A 16 3.89 0.58 -7.37
C LEU A 16 3.81 0.07 -5.92
N VAL A 17 2.60 -0.08 -5.39
CA VAL A 17 2.40 -0.55 -4.01
C VAL A 17 2.82 -2.00 -3.85
N ASP A 18 2.47 -2.85 -4.82
CA ASP A 18 2.83 -4.27 -4.82
C ASP A 18 4.34 -4.48 -4.92
N LYS A 19 5.00 -3.78 -5.85
CA LYS A 19 6.47 -3.83 -5.98
C LYS A 19 7.17 -3.39 -4.69
N SER A 20 6.65 -2.36 -4.04
CA SER A 20 7.21 -1.84 -2.78
C SER A 20 6.99 -2.83 -1.63
N ALA A 21 5.78 -3.39 -1.51
CA ALA A 21 5.46 -4.40 -0.51
C ALA A 21 6.35 -5.64 -0.67
N GLU A 22 6.50 -6.14 -1.90
CA GLU A 22 7.34 -7.31 -2.19
C GLU A 22 8.82 -7.05 -1.84
N LYS A 23 9.34 -5.86 -2.16
CA LYS A 23 10.70 -5.45 -1.82
C LYS A 23 10.93 -5.41 -0.30
N ILE A 24 9.96 -4.87 0.46
CA ILE A 24 10.02 -4.81 1.92
C ILE A 24 10.03 -6.23 2.49
N VAL A 25 9.14 -7.10 2.04
CA VAL A 25 9.07 -8.49 2.50
C VAL A 25 10.37 -9.25 2.21
N LYS A 26 10.95 -9.09 1.01
CA LYS A 26 12.23 -9.72 0.64
C LYS A 26 13.40 -9.23 1.50
N THR A 27 13.39 -7.97 1.91
CA THR A 27 14.45 -7.37 2.75
C THR A 27 14.32 -7.79 4.22
N VAL A 28 13.08 -7.96 4.70
CA VAL A 28 12.79 -8.28 6.10
C VAL A 28 12.90 -9.78 6.40
N LYS A 29 12.65 -10.66 5.41
CA LYS A 29 12.87 -12.11 5.51
C LYS A 29 14.25 -12.51 6.05
N PRO A 30 15.38 -12.05 5.46
CA PRO A 30 16.72 -12.43 5.92
C PRO A 30 17.09 -11.82 7.27
N THR A 31 16.46 -10.70 7.68
CA THR A 31 16.68 -10.09 9.00
C THR A 31 15.95 -10.82 10.13
N GLY A 32 15.17 -11.87 9.82
CA GLY A 32 14.51 -12.72 10.83
C GLY A 32 13.30 -12.08 11.50
N ALA A 33 12.77 -10.96 10.97
CA ALA A 33 11.60 -10.32 11.54
C ALA A 33 10.32 -11.06 11.15
N VAL A 34 9.39 -11.20 12.10
CA VAL A 34 8.09 -11.85 11.87
C VAL A 34 7.20 -10.92 11.06
N VAL A 35 7.00 -11.24 9.78
CA VAL A 35 6.13 -10.49 8.87
C VAL A 35 4.76 -11.17 8.82
N SER A 36 3.74 -10.54 9.39
CA SER A 36 2.37 -10.80 8.95
C SER A 36 2.30 -10.30 7.51
N GLY A 37 2.13 -11.21 6.55
CA GLY A 37 2.26 -10.93 5.11
C GLY A 37 1.43 -9.74 4.61
N PRO A 38 1.57 -9.35 3.33
CA PRO A 38 0.75 -8.30 2.75
C PRO A 38 -0.73 -8.67 2.95
N ILE A 39 -1.42 -7.95 3.83
CA ILE A 39 -2.86 -8.05 4.03
C ILE A 39 -3.45 -7.02 3.06
N PRO A 40 -4.00 -7.46 1.91
CA PRO A 40 -4.67 -6.55 1.01
C PRO A 40 -5.89 -6.00 1.73
N LEU A 41 -5.87 -4.71 2.02
CA LEU A 41 -7.04 -3.97 2.47
C LEU A 41 -7.82 -3.53 1.22
N PRO A 42 -9.16 -3.53 1.27
CA PRO A 42 -9.97 -3.05 0.15
C PRO A 42 -9.55 -1.62 -0.22
N THR A 43 -9.34 -1.39 -1.52
CA THR A 43 -8.95 -0.08 -2.06
C THR A 43 -10.07 0.93 -1.83
N GLU A 44 -9.77 2.03 -1.13
CA GLU A 44 -10.69 3.16 -1.02
C GLU A 44 -10.69 3.92 -2.36
N GLU A 45 -11.69 3.68 -3.22
CA GLU A 45 -11.88 4.47 -4.45
C GLU A 45 -12.21 5.92 -4.06
N LYS A 46 -11.27 6.82 -4.32
CA LYS A 46 -11.44 8.25 -4.08
C LYS A 46 -12.49 8.80 -5.06
N ASN A 47 -13.56 9.38 -4.51
CA ASN A 47 -14.67 10.05 -5.20
C ASN A 47 -14.28 10.66 -6.56
N LEU A 48 -14.92 10.17 -7.62
CA LEU A 48 -14.92 10.78 -8.95
C LEU A 48 -15.51 12.20 -8.85
N TYR A 49 -14.67 13.22 -8.92
CA TYR A 49 -15.12 14.59 -9.11
C TYR A 49 -15.50 14.76 -10.58
N GLY A 50 -16.81 14.69 -10.86
CA GLY A 50 -17.35 14.97 -12.19
C GLY A 50 -17.13 16.44 -12.56
N ILE A 51 -16.30 16.70 -13.56
CA ILE A 51 -16.18 18.02 -14.18
C ILE A 51 -17.25 18.14 -15.27
N THR A 52 -18.33 18.87 -14.99
CA THR A 52 -19.33 19.21 -16.01
C THR A 52 -18.76 20.28 -16.94
N PHE A 53 -18.40 19.89 -18.16
CA PHE A 53 -18.06 20.83 -19.22
C PHE A 53 -19.35 21.43 -19.82
N THR A 54 -19.76 22.60 -19.34
CA THR A 54 -20.81 23.41 -19.98
C THR A 54 -20.17 24.18 -21.14
N THR A 55 -20.54 23.85 -22.38
CA THR A 55 -20.33 24.74 -23.52
C THR A 55 -21.55 25.66 -23.62
N ARG A 56 -21.33 26.97 -23.66
CA ARG A 56 -22.33 27.94 -24.13
C ARG A 56 -22.09 28.24 -25.59
#